data_AF-A0A3B6VF60-F1
#
_entry.id   AF-A0A3B6VF60-F1
#
_cell.length_a   1.000
_cell.length_b   1.000
_cell.length_c   1.000
_cell.angle_alpha   90.00
_cell.angle_beta   90.00
_cell.angle_gamma   90.00
#
_symmetry.space_group_name_H-M   'P 1'
#
loop_
_entity.id
_entity.type
_entity.pdbx_description
1 polymer ?
#
loop_
_entity_poly.entity_id
_entity_poly.type
_entity_poly.pdbx_seq_one_letter_code
_entity_poly.pdbx_strand_id
1 'polypeptide(L)'
;MNRLSKIIIIFSAFFICSCLNFNTGSVSFNNDGIDSKYYGTYESSITIKENNNFTSQATANVVVNSGSAISIRITGSNINVYSTAYKENIIKISDNVYKVSITSSGNKYDFTLSFNNNSMNLSFYANNNTSGEGNLTKIR
;
A
#
# COMPACT_ATOMS: atom_id res chain seq x y z
N MET A 1 9.04 61.52 -12.37
CA MET A 1 8.96 60.05 -12.23
C MET A 1 9.93 59.42 -13.24
N ASN A 2 11.15 59.07 -12.79
CA ASN A 2 12.26 58.70 -13.68
C ASN A 2 12.03 57.33 -14.33
N ARG A 3 12.48 57.18 -15.59
CA ARG A 3 12.38 55.93 -16.38
C ARG A 3 12.91 54.69 -15.62
N LEU A 4 13.85 54.89 -14.70
CA LEU A 4 14.38 53.88 -13.78
C LEU A 4 13.34 53.28 -12.81
N SER A 5 12.39 54.07 -12.28
CA SER A 5 11.35 53.53 -11.39
C SER A 5 10.35 52.62 -12.08
N LYS A 6 10.12 52.79 -13.40
CA LYS A 6 9.20 51.92 -14.16
C LYS A 6 9.78 50.52 -14.42
N ILE A 7 11.11 50.40 -14.53
CA ILE A 7 11.79 49.12 -14.80
C ILE A 7 11.82 48.23 -13.56
N ILE A 8 12.01 48.82 -12.37
CA ILE A 8 12.06 48.08 -11.11
C ILE A 8 10.70 47.43 -10.77
N ILE A 9 9.58 48.08 -11.11
CA ILE A 9 8.23 47.54 -10.87
C ILE A 9 7.90 46.40 -11.84
N ILE A 10 8.46 46.40 -13.06
CA ILE A 10 8.25 45.32 -14.03
C ILE A 10 9.01 44.04 -13.64
N PHE A 11 10.21 44.16 -13.05
CA PHE A 11 10.96 43.00 -12.57
C PHE A 11 10.40 42.39 -11.28
N SER A 12 9.75 43.18 -10.40
CA SER A 12 9.10 42.63 -9.20
C SER A 12 7.78 41.92 -9.50
N ALA A 13 7.10 42.24 -10.61
CA ALA A 13 5.88 41.54 -11.05
C ALA A 13 6.17 40.16 -11.65
N PHE A 14 7.35 39.92 -12.22
CA PHE A 14 7.74 38.61 -12.77
C PHE A 14 8.17 37.59 -11.71
N PHE A 15 8.49 38.02 -10.49
CA PHE A 15 8.90 37.12 -9.40
C PHE A 15 7.73 36.54 -8.59
N ILE A 16 6.50 37.03 -8.80
CA ILE A 16 5.32 36.60 -8.01
C ILE A 16 4.51 35.51 -8.76
N CYS A 17 4.75 35.30 -10.06
CA CYS A 17 4.05 34.27 -10.85
C CYS A 17 4.70 32.87 -10.81
N SER A 18 5.85 32.70 -10.14
CA SER A 18 6.56 31.41 -10.11
C SER A 18 6.11 30.45 -9.01
N CYS A 19 5.24 30.89 -8.10
CA CYS A 19 4.85 30.10 -6.91
C CYS A 19 3.44 29.48 -6.99
N LEU A 20 2.72 29.61 -8.11
CA LEU A 20 1.30 29.20 -8.20
C LEU A 20 1.02 27.95 -9.04
N ASN A 21 2.04 27.18 -9.43
CA ASN A 21 1.85 25.88 -10.07
C ASN A 21 2.59 24.74 -9.37
N PHE A 22 2.66 24.79 -8.04
CA PHE A 22 2.74 23.56 -7.25
C PHE A 22 1.32 23.01 -7.06
N ASN A 23 0.77 22.49 -8.14
CA ASN A 23 -0.20 21.40 -8.04
C ASN A 23 0.61 20.15 -7.66
N THR A 24 1.24 20.18 -6.48
CA THR A 24 1.40 18.94 -5.74
C THR A 24 -0.02 18.50 -5.51
N GLY A 25 -0.51 17.57 -6.35
CA GLY A 25 -1.47 16.60 -5.88
C GLY A 25 -0.83 16.02 -4.63
N SER A 26 -1.14 16.63 -3.49
CA SER A 26 -0.82 16.06 -2.21
C SER A 26 -1.61 14.78 -2.23
N VAL A 27 -0.94 13.70 -2.58
CA VAL A 27 -1.39 12.37 -2.20
C VAL A 27 -1.31 12.45 -0.69
N SER A 28 -2.40 12.94 -0.09
CA SER A 28 -2.58 12.97 1.35
C SER A 28 -2.58 11.51 1.72
N PHE A 29 -1.42 10.99 2.12
CA PHE A 29 -1.32 9.67 2.70
C PHE A 29 -1.97 9.77 4.08
N ASN A 30 -3.30 9.80 4.07
CA ASN A 30 -4.09 9.66 5.27
C ASN A 30 -3.80 8.27 5.82
N ASN A 31 -3.11 8.23 6.96
CA ASN A 31 -2.77 7.02 7.68
C ASN A 31 -3.96 6.54 8.53
N ASP A 32 -5.16 6.68 7.98
CA ASP A 32 -6.44 6.33 8.61
C ASP A 32 -6.68 4.80 8.57
N GLY A 33 -5.71 4.05 8.01
CA GLY A 33 -5.78 2.62 7.79
C GLY A 33 -6.75 2.23 6.67
N ILE A 34 -7.30 1.01 6.74
CA ILE A 34 -8.25 0.49 5.75
C ILE A 34 -9.68 1.02 6.00
N ASP A 35 -10.36 1.41 4.91
CA ASP A 35 -11.75 1.86 4.97
C ASP A 35 -12.67 0.75 5.51
N SER A 36 -13.61 1.12 6.39
CA SER A 36 -14.49 0.17 7.09
C SER A 36 -15.34 -0.74 6.18
N LYS A 37 -15.64 -0.30 4.95
CA LYS A 37 -16.33 -1.12 3.94
C LYS A 37 -15.58 -2.41 3.59
N TYR A 38 -14.26 -2.44 3.78
CA TYR A 38 -13.42 -3.60 3.48
C TYR A 38 -13.18 -4.52 4.68
N TYR A 39 -13.74 -4.21 5.86
CA TYR A 39 -13.63 -5.07 7.05
C TYR A 39 -14.21 -6.45 6.77
N GLY A 40 -13.52 -7.49 7.25
CA GLY A 40 -13.88 -8.88 7.03
C GLY A 40 -12.68 -9.81 6.93
N THR A 41 -12.96 -11.08 6.68
CA THR A 41 -11.95 -12.13 6.49
C THR A 41 -11.91 -12.53 5.03
N TYR A 42 -10.72 -12.54 4.45
CA TYR A 42 -10.46 -12.93 3.07
C TYR A 42 -9.57 -14.16 3.06
N GLU A 43 -9.91 -15.16 2.26
CA GLU A 43 -9.15 -16.41 2.19
C GLU A 43 -9.10 -16.96 0.77
N SER A 44 -7.96 -17.55 0.39
CA SER A 44 -7.79 -18.35 -0.83
C SER A 44 -6.41 -19.00 -0.87
N SER A 45 -6.14 -19.80 -1.91
CA SER A 45 -4.79 -20.19 -2.28
C SER A 45 -4.10 -19.07 -3.07
N ILE A 46 -2.81 -18.91 -2.84
CA ILE A 46 -1.94 -17.97 -3.54
C ILE A 46 -0.75 -18.71 -4.14
N THR A 47 -0.26 -18.19 -5.26
CA THR A 47 0.97 -18.69 -5.88
C THR A 47 2.15 -17.97 -5.25
N ILE A 48 3.15 -18.75 -4.83
CA ILE A 48 4.42 -18.25 -4.32
C ILE A 48 5.50 -18.53 -5.35
N LYS A 49 6.36 -17.55 -5.61
CA LYS A 49 7.56 -17.68 -6.43
C LYS A 49 8.77 -17.35 -5.57
N GLU A 50 9.66 -18.33 -5.43
CA GLU A 50 10.90 -18.21 -4.67
C GLU A 50 12.07 -17.72 -5.53
N ASN A 51 13.17 -17.35 -4.88
CA ASN A 51 14.40 -16.83 -5.50
C ASN A 51 14.97 -17.74 -6.62
N ASN A 52 14.75 -19.06 -6.52
CA ASN A 52 15.24 -20.05 -7.49
C ASN A 52 14.22 -20.35 -8.62
N ASN A 53 13.21 -19.51 -8.81
CA ASN A 53 12.08 -19.72 -9.72
C ASN A 53 11.21 -20.96 -9.42
N PHE A 54 11.36 -21.56 -8.24
CA PHE A 54 10.40 -22.55 -7.77
C PHE A 54 9.06 -21.88 -7.48
N THR A 55 8.00 -22.47 -8.03
CA THR A 55 6.63 -22.06 -7.75
C THR A 55 5.96 -23.07 -6.85
N SER A 56 5.24 -22.57 -5.84
CA SER A 56 4.47 -23.38 -4.91
C SER A 56 3.12 -22.72 -4.62
N GLN A 57 2.21 -23.48 -4.03
CA GLN A 57 0.93 -22.96 -3.54
C GLN A 57 0.98 -22.80 -2.03
N ALA A 58 0.37 -21.74 -1.53
CA ALA A 58 0.17 -21.49 -0.10
C ALA A 58 -1.26 -21.05 0.15
N THR A 59 -1.77 -21.27 1.37
CA THR A 59 -3.04 -20.68 1.80
C THR A 59 -2.77 -19.32 2.40
N ALA A 60 -3.52 -18.30 1.98
CA ALA A 60 -3.50 -16.97 2.55
C ALA A 60 -4.84 -16.66 3.23
N ASN A 61 -4.77 -16.18 4.47
CA ASN A 61 -5.89 -15.68 5.23
C ASN A 61 -5.55 -14.26 5.70
N VAL A 62 -6.38 -13.29 5.34
CA VAL A 62 -6.22 -11.88 5.69
C VAL A 62 -7.45 -11.40 6.43
N VAL A 63 -7.26 -10.93 7.65
CA VAL A 63 -8.33 -10.39 8.50
C VAL A 63 -8.16 -8.89 8.59
N VAL A 64 -9.17 -8.16 8.12
CA VAL A 64 -9.26 -6.70 8.25
C VAL A 64 -10.24 -6.40 9.39
N ASN A 65 -9.69 -5.96 10.53
CA ASN A 65 -10.45 -5.74 11.77
C ASN A 65 -10.96 -4.31 11.90
N SER A 66 -11.94 -4.13 12.79
CA SER A 66 -12.36 -2.82 13.29
C SER A 66 -11.18 -2.06 13.90
N GLY A 67 -11.05 -0.76 13.61
CA GLY A 67 -9.88 0.03 13.99
C GLY A 67 -8.73 -0.07 12.97
N SER A 68 -9.00 -0.67 11.81
CA SER A 68 -8.11 -0.69 10.65
C SER A 68 -6.80 -1.45 10.87
N ALA A 69 -6.79 -2.44 11.76
CA ALA A 69 -5.70 -3.39 11.89
C ALA A 69 -5.87 -4.54 10.89
N ILE A 70 -4.77 -5.01 10.30
CA ILE A 70 -4.74 -6.12 9.34
C ILE A 70 -3.88 -7.25 9.91
N SER A 71 -4.44 -8.44 10.03
CA SER A 71 -3.67 -9.66 10.31
C SER A 71 -3.50 -10.45 9.02
N ILE A 72 -2.27 -10.76 8.65
CA ILE A 72 -1.94 -11.53 7.46
C ILE A 72 -1.32 -12.85 7.91
N ARG A 73 -1.92 -13.96 7.47
CA ARG A 73 -1.39 -15.31 7.65
C ARG A 73 -1.20 -15.98 6.29
N ILE A 74 0.01 -16.42 5.99
CA ILE A 74 0.31 -17.21 4.79
C ILE A 74 1.01 -18.48 5.25
N THR A 75 0.49 -19.63 4.83
CA THR A 75 1.04 -20.94 5.20
C THR A 75 1.16 -21.80 3.96
N GLY A 76 2.38 -22.22 3.66
CA GLY A 76 2.73 -23.18 2.61
C GLY A 76 3.96 -23.98 3.02
N SER A 77 4.40 -24.90 2.17
CA SER A 77 5.54 -25.79 2.48
C SER A 77 6.84 -25.03 2.77
N ASN A 78 7.04 -23.88 2.11
CA ASN A 78 8.28 -23.11 2.16
C ASN A 78 8.09 -21.68 2.69
N ILE A 79 6.87 -21.32 3.09
CA ILE A 79 6.54 -20.00 3.59
C ILE A 79 5.63 -20.10 4.82
N ASN A 80 5.99 -19.37 5.85
CA ASN A 80 5.13 -19.17 7.01
C ASN A 80 5.24 -17.70 7.43
N VAL A 81 4.19 -16.95 7.12
CA VAL A 81 4.05 -15.54 7.50
C VAL A 81 2.88 -15.45 8.46
N TYR A 82 3.13 -14.83 9.60
CA TYR A 82 2.08 -14.39 10.49
C TYR A 82 2.50 -13.07 11.12
N SER A 83 1.74 -12.01 10.84
CA SER A 83 1.94 -10.72 11.49
C SER A 83 0.67 -9.89 11.45
N THR A 84 0.62 -8.90 12.33
CA THR A 84 -0.45 -7.91 12.36
C THR A 84 0.16 -6.53 12.15
N ALA A 85 -0.43 -5.76 11.26
CA ALA A 85 -0.14 -4.36 11.05
C ALA A 85 -1.27 -3.50 11.58
N TYR A 86 -0.92 -2.43 12.27
CA TYR A 86 -1.85 -1.44 12.78
C TYR A 86 -1.99 -0.27 11.81
N LYS A 87 -3.03 0.56 12.01
CA LYS A 87 -3.43 1.64 11.11
C LYS A 87 -2.28 2.56 10.71
N GLU A 88 -1.36 2.84 11.63
CA GLU A 88 -0.21 3.72 11.43
C GLU A 88 0.86 3.16 10.49
N ASN A 89 0.79 1.87 10.17
CA ASN A 89 1.70 1.20 9.25
C ASN A 89 1.05 0.88 7.89
N ILE A 90 -0.17 1.38 7.65
CA ILE A 90 -0.97 1.07 6.47
C ILE A 90 -1.12 2.33 5.61
N ILE A 91 -0.54 2.26 4.42
CA ILE A 91 -0.54 3.38 3.49
C ILE A 91 -1.65 3.19 2.48
N LYS A 92 -2.63 4.09 2.45
CA LYS A 92 -3.64 4.15 1.39
C LYS A 92 -3.01 4.75 0.13
N ILE A 93 -3.07 4.00 -0.98
CA ILE A 93 -2.55 4.42 -2.29
C ILE A 93 -3.67 4.96 -3.17
N SER A 94 -4.85 4.34 -3.11
CA SER A 94 -6.07 4.75 -3.80
C SER A 94 -7.30 4.29 -3.01
N ASP A 95 -8.52 4.52 -3.52
CA ASP A 95 -9.79 4.17 -2.88
C ASP A 95 -9.96 2.69 -2.51
N ASN A 96 -9.21 1.81 -3.15
CA ASN A 96 -9.28 0.38 -2.95
C ASN A 96 -7.91 -0.31 -2.88
N VAL A 97 -6.81 0.44 -2.88
CA VAL A 97 -5.45 -0.12 -2.82
C VAL A 97 -4.72 0.39 -1.60
N TYR A 98 -4.18 -0.55 -0.83
CA TYR A 98 -3.43 -0.29 0.40
C TYR A 98 -2.09 -1.03 0.36
N LYS A 99 -1.08 -0.45 0.99
CA LYS A 99 0.23 -1.07 1.17
C LYS A 99 0.57 -1.18 2.63
N VAL A 100 1.28 -2.26 2.98
CA VAL A 100 1.73 -2.50 4.34
C VAL A 100 3.03 -3.29 4.31
N SER A 101 3.96 -2.91 5.16
CA SER A 101 5.22 -3.64 5.34
C SER A 101 5.18 -4.37 6.68
N ILE A 102 5.41 -5.68 6.67
CA ILE A 102 5.54 -6.48 7.89
C ILE A 102 6.83 -7.30 7.87
N THR A 103 7.38 -7.57 9.04
CA THR A 103 8.52 -8.48 9.20
C THR A 103 8.03 -9.77 9.83
N SER A 104 8.41 -10.91 9.26
CA SER A 104 8.10 -12.24 9.79
C SER A 104 9.26 -13.18 9.48
N SER A 105 9.67 -13.98 10.47
CA SER A 105 10.76 -14.96 10.30
C SER A 105 12.05 -14.37 9.70
N GLY A 106 12.43 -13.16 10.12
CA GLY A 106 13.63 -12.45 9.65
C GLY A 106 13.54 -11.84 8.25
N ASN A 107 12.42 -12.01 7.53
CA ASN A 107 12.20 -11.44 6.21
C ASN A 107 11.21 -10.27 6.30
N LYS A 108 11.49 -9.20 5.56
CA LYS A 108 10.56 -8.08 5.37
C LYS A 108 9.70 -8.39 4.15
N TYR A 109 8.40 -8.25 4.29
CA TYR A 109 7.41 -8.45 3.25
C TYR A 109 6.66 -7.13 3.02
N ASP A 110 6.69 -6.66 1.77
CA ASP A 110 5.97 -5.48 1.32
C ASP A 110 4.70 -5.95 0.58
N PHE A 111 3.56 -5.85 1.27
CA PHE A 111 2.26 -6.27 0.78
C PHE A 111 1.52 -5.14 0.06
N THR A 112 0.76 -5.53 -0.96
CA THR A 112 -0.26 -4.70 -1.61
C THR A 112 -1.60 -5.43 -1.53
N LEU A 113 -2.63 -4.75 -1.01
CA LEU A 113 -3.99 -5.25 -0.89
C LEU A 113 -4.88 -4.40 -1.81
N SER A 114 -5.47 -5.03 -2.82
CA SER A 114 -6.39 -4.36 -3.76
C SER A 114 -7.78 -4.96 -3.66
N PHE A 115 -8.72 -4.21 -3.11
CA PHE A 115 -10.08 -4.65 -2.84
C PHE A 115 -11.00 -4.47 -4.05
N ASN A 116 -11.89 -5.43 -4.27
CA ASN A 116 -12.96 -5.38 -5.26
C ASN A 116 -14.21 -6.10 -4.73
N ASN A 117 -15.20 -5.34 -4.25
CA ASN A 117 -16.45 -5.87 -3.69
C ASN A 117 -16.21 -6.98 -2.64
N ASN A 118 -16.36 -8.25 -3.04
CA ASN A 118 -16.20 -9.44 -2.20
C ASN A 118 -14.87 -10.18 -2.41
N SER A 119 -13.91 -9.56 -3.09
CA SER A 119 -12.58 -10.13 -3.28
C SER A 119 -11.48 -9.13 -2.96
N MET A 120 -10.28 -9.66 -2.73
CA MET A 120 -9.08 -8.90 -2.49
C MET A 120 -7.93 -9.57 -3.26
N ASN A 121 -7.33 -8.84 -4.19
CA ASN A 121 -6.06 -9.25 -4.75
C ASN A 121 -4.97 -8.94 -3.72
N LEU A 122 -4.29 -9.99 -3.26
CA LEU A 122 -3.14 -9.91 -2.38
C LEU A 122 -1.90 -10.12 -3.24
N SER A 123 -0.92 -9.24 -3.12
CA SER A 123 0.42 -9.48 -3.63
C SER A 123 1.48 -9.03 -2.63
N PHE A 124 2.65 -9.64 -2.68
CA PHE A 124 3.78 -9.23 -1.87
C PHE A 124 5.12 -9.47 -2.54
N TYR A 125 6.11 -8.70 -2.11
CA TYR A 125 7.52 -8.95 -2.38
C TYR A 125 8.29 -8.97 -1.07
N ALA A 126 9.14 -9.98 -0.90
CA ALA A 126 10.00 -10.13 0.27
C ALA A 126 11.45 -9.78 -0.06
N ASN A 127 12.21 -9.31 0.92
CA ASN A 127 13.62 -8.96 0.77
C ASN A 127 14.56 -10.13 0.39
N ASN A 128 14.08 -11.37 0.49
CA ASN A 128 14.79 -12.57 0.05
C ASN A 128 14.43 -13.00 -1.40
N ASN A 129 13.84 -12.10 -2.19
CA ASN A 129 13.35 -12.33 -3.56
C ASN A 129 12.19 -13.34 -3.67
N THR A 130 11.52 -13.65 -2.56
CA THR A 130 10.25 -14.38 -2.61
C THR A 130 9.13 -13.41 -2.93
N SER A 131 8.22 -13.79 -3.81
CA SER A 131 7.01 -13.04 -4.11
C SER A 131 5.81 -13.97 -4.04
N GLY A 132 4.63 -13.40 -3.86
CA GLY A 132 3.41 -14.16 -3.95
C GLY A 132 2.24 -13.31 -4.36
N GLU A 133 1.28 -13.94 -5.01
CA GLU A 133 0.07 -13.27 -5.47
C GLU A 133 -1.13 -14.23 -5.53
N GLY A 134 -2.31 -13.68 -5.31
CA GLY A 134 -3.56 -14.39 -5.55
C GLY A 134 -4.80 -13.57 -5.20
N ASN A 135 -5.95 -14.06 -5.65
CA ASN A 135 -7.24 -13.45 -5.39
C ASN A 135 -7.91 -14.18 -4.22
N LEU A 136 -8.12 -13.44 -3.14
CA LEU A 136 -8.79 -13.92 -1.94
C LEU A 136 -10.27 -13.56 -1.99
N THR A 137 -11.12 -14.46 -1.50
CA THR A 137 -12.56 -14.23 -1.42
C THR A 137 -12.95 -13.87 0.01
N LYS A 138 -13.82 -12.89 0.16
CA LYS A 138 -14.40 -12.52 1.45
C LYS A 138 -15.33 -13.64 1.92
N ILE A 139 -15.02 -14.22 3.08
CA ILE A 139 -15.79 -15.32 3.68
C ILE A 139 -16.60 -14.89 4.90
N ARG A 140 -16.25 -13.75 5.51
CA ARG A 140 -16.91 -13.15 6.67
C ARG A 140 -16.78 -11.63 6.61
#